data_AF-A0A8D2ING1-F1
#
_entry.id   AF-A0A8D2ING1-F1
#
_cell.length_a   1.000
_cell.length_b   1.000
_cell.length_c   1.000
_cell.angle_alpha   90.00
_cell.angle_beta   90.00
_cell.angle_gamma   90.00
#
_symmetry.space_group_name_H-M   'P 1'
#
loop_
_entity.id
_entity.type
_entity.pdbx_description
1 polymer ?
#
loop_
_entity_poly.entity_id
_entity_poly.type
_entity_poly.pdbx_seq_one_letter_code
_entity_poly.pdbx_strand_id
1 'polypeptide(L)'
;MGLTPSLLLYGKLVNLPICVMHRGHDEEKQVSHIPPAVIEWGDDVKTISEDEAVMLVNHQATGDVCTLMMCLQDKGTVVRQMMWLMDHIFKYTNFGIVSLIHGDFFIRQGKAYRDRQLVLLQEHLEKYYRSRDRKWIVLFPEGGFLRKRRETSQAFAKKNNLPFLTHVTLPRLGATQIILKNLVAQQENGTLASGNAAEPPHLQCNRIQNFALLVAFKTVILGSFPPSLKQ
;
A
#
# COMPACT_ATOMS: atom_id res chain seq x y z
N MET A 1 2.86 -29.52 19.34
CA MET A 1 3.17 -28.11 19.68
C MET A 1 2.46 -27.25 18.66
N GLY A 2 1.33 -26.66 19.07
CA GLY A 2 0.30 -26.10 18.19
C GLY A 2 0.70 -24.78 17.55
N LEU A 3 0.44 -24.69 16.24
CA LEU A 3 0.34 -23.45 15.49
C LEU A 3 -0.85 -22.66 16.04
N THR A 4 -0.61 -21.46 16.54
CA THR A 4 -1.67 -20.53 16.93
C THR A 4 -2.43 -20.01 15.71
N PRO A 5 -3.74 -19.72 15.81
CA PRO A 5 -4.58 -19.43 14.66
C PRO A 5 -4.32 -18.01 14.13
N SER A 6 -4.13 -17.95 12.81
CA SER A 6 -4.55 -16.91 11.87
C SER A 6 -4.93 -15.54 12.45
N LEU A 7 -4.08 -14.55 12.15
CA LEU A 7 -4.44 -13.13 12.17
C LEU A 7 -5.60 -12.91 11.18
N LEU A 8 -6.84 -12.96 11.65
CA LEU A 8 -8.01 -12.60 10.85
C LEU A 8 -7.94 -11.08 10.57
N LEU A 9 -7.61 -10.73 9.34
CA LEU A 9 -7.71 -9.37 8.81
C LEU A 9 -9.20 -8.99 8.70
N TYR A 10 -9.75 -8.39 9.76
CA TYR A 10 -11.02 -7.68 9.69
C TYR A 10 -10.78 -6.33 9.01
N GLY A 11 -10.89 -6.32 7.69
CA GLY A 11 -10.91 -5.11 6.88
C GLY A 11 -11.72 -5.38 5.62
N LYS A 12 -12.44 -4.37 5.11
CA LYS A 12 -13.13 -4.50 3.82
C LYS A 12 -12.05 -4.66 2.75
N LEU A 13 -11.95 -5.86 2.16
CA LEU A 13 -11.08 -6.08 1.02
C LEU A 13 -11.73 -5.36 -0.16
N VAL A 14 -11.15 -4.24 -0.58
CA VAL A 14 -11.60 -3.49 -1.76
C VAL A 14 -10.68 -3.91 -2.91
N ASN A 15 -11.27 -4.35 -4.02
CA ASN A 15 -10.50 -4.75 -5.19
C ASN A 15 -10.08 -3.49 -5.95
N LEU A 16 -8.79 -3.19 -5.92
CA LEU A 16 -8.28 -1.94 -6.46
C LEU A 16 -8.30 -1.87 -7.98
N PRO A 17 -8.36 -0.63 -8.53
CA PRO A 17 -7.89 -0.31 -9.86
C PRO A 17 -6.59 -0.99 -10.27
N ILE A 18 -6.68 -1.97 -11.17
CA ILE A 18 -5.53 -2.44 -11.94
C ILE A 18 -5.08 -1.24 -12.76
N CYS A 19 -3.88 -0.76 -12.47
CA CYS A 19 -3.28 0.30 -13.24
C CYS A 19 -2.51 -0.30 -14.41
N VAL A 20 -3.04 -0.15 -15.63
CA VAL A 20 -2.35 -0.54 -16.85
C VAL A 20 -1.73 0.68 -17.50
N MET A 21 -0.40 0.66 -17.62
CA MET A 21 0.33 1.63 -18.41
C MET A 21 0.43 1.10 -19.85
N HIS A 22 -0.21 1.78 -20.80
CA HIS A 22 -0.25 1.41 -22.21
C HIS A 22 0.67 2.30 -23.07
N ARG A 23 1.37 1.70 -24.03
CA ARG A 23 2.04 2.41 -25.13
C ARG A 23 1.28 2.07 -26.41
N GLY A 24 0.60 3.05 -27.01
CA GLY A 24 -0.16 2.88 -28.24
C GLY A 24 0.72 2.37 -29.38
N HIS A 25 0.28 1.33 -30.06
CA HIS A 25 0.86 0.87 -31.32
C HIS A 25 -0.30 0.79 -32.31
N ASP A 26 -0.52 1.86 -33.07
CA ASP A 26 -1.28 1.77 -34.31
C ASP A 26 -0.35 1.17 -35.37
N GLU A 27 -0.89 0.26 -36.17
CA GLU A 27 -0.17 -0.33 -37.30
C GLU A 27 0.37 0.77 -38.21
N GLU A 28 1.68 0.68 -38.47
CA GLU A 28 2.35 1.32 -39.60
C GLU A 28 2.29 2.86 -39.71
N LYS A 29 2.41 3.60 -38.59
CA LYS A 29 3.00 4.95 -38.65
C LYS A 29 3.95 5.18 -37.47
N GLN A 30 5.17 5.59 -37.81
CA GLN A 30 6.22 6.07 -36.94
C GLN A 30 5.73 7.31 -36.14
N VAL A 31 4.96 7.10 -35.07
CA VAL A 31 4.51 8.16 -34.17
C VAL A 31 5.20 7.95 -32.82
N SER A 32 6.36 8.59 -32.68
CA SER A 32 7.20 8.63 -31.48
C SER A 32 6.60 9.45 -30.30
N HIS A 33 5.30 9.73 -30.29
CA HIS A 33 4.72 10.78 -29.45
C HIS A 33 3.42 10.44 -28.70
N ILE A 34 3.00 9.17 -28.61
CA ILE A 34 1.87 8.83 -27.71
C ILE A 34 2.39 8.73 -26.28
N PRO A 35 1.99 9.64 -25.35
CA PRO A 35 2.38 9.53 -23.96
C PRO A 35 1.79 8.24 -23.36
N PRO A 36 2.49 7.61 -22.41
CA PRO A 36 1.97 6.43 -21.74
C PRO A 36 0.62 6.76 -21.10
N ALA A 37 -0.43 6.01 -21.47
CA ALA A 37 -1.76 6.15 -20.90
C ALA A 37 -1.86 5.31 -19.63
N VAL A 38 -2.44 5.88 -18.57
CA VAL A 38 -2.75 5.20 -17.32
C VAL A 38 -4.23 4.86 -17.33
N ILE A 39 -4.57 3.58 -17.17
CA ILE A 39 -5.96 3.11 -17.09
C ILE A 39 -6.17 2.42 -15.75
N GLU A 40 -7.21 2.83 -15.02
CA GLU A 40 -7.61 2.32 -13.70
C GLU A 40 -8.83 1.39 -13.83
N TRP A 41 -8.81 0.22 -13.17
CA TRP A 41 -9.86 -0.82 -13.27
C TRP A 41 -10.25 -1.49 -11.95
N GLY A 42 -11.35 -1.10 -11.31
CA GLY A 42 -11.75 -1.66 -10.02
C GLY A 42 -12.68 -0.73 -9.25
N ASP A 43 -12.77 -0.90 -7.94
CA ASP A 43 -13.60 -0.06 -7.07
C ASP A 43 -13.03 1.36 -6.95
N ASP A 44 -13.91 2.37 -6.90
CA ASP A 44 -13.50 3.76 -6.66
C ASP A 44 -13.08 3.95 -5.18
N VAL A 45 -11.78 4.14 -4.98
CA VAL A 45 -11.16 4.39 -3.67
C VAL A 45 -11.59 5.71 -3.04
N LYS A 46 -12.20 6.63 -3.79
CA LYS A 46 -12.76 7.87 -3.24
C LYS A 46 -13.77 7.60 -2.12
N THR A 47 -14.47 6.47 -2.18
CA THR A 47 -15.44 6.07 -1.15
C THR A 47 -14.83 5.81 0.23
N ILE A 48 -13.52 5.51 0.28
CA ILE A 48 -12.77 5.23 1.51
C ILE A 48 -11.67 6.28 1.77
N SER A 49 -11.68 7.42 1.08
CA SER A 49 -10.62 8.43 1.19
C SER A 49 -10.42 8.94 2.62
N GLU A 50 -11.49 8.96 3.40
CA GLU A 50 -11.52 9.43 4.79
C GLU A 50 -11.24 8.34 5.83
N ASP A 51 -11.09 7.08 5.42
CA ASP A 51 -10.85 5.93 6.29
C ASP A 51 -9.35 5.67 6.49
N GLU A 52 -8.99 4.92 7.54
CA GLU A 52 -7.61 4.44 7.69
C GLU A 52 -7.39 3.22 6.77
N ALA A 53 -6.37 3.29 5.90
CA ALA A 53 -6.14 2.28 4.89
C ALA A 53 -4.66 1.90 4.73
N VAL A 54 -4.42 0.62 4.48
CA VAL A 54 -3.10 0.11 4.06
C VAL A 54 -3.20 -0.35 2.62
N MET A 55 -2.42 0.29 1.74
CA MET A 55 -2.34 -0.05 0.33
C MET A 55 -1.08 -0.90 0.07
N LEU A 56 -1.28 -2.18 -0.25
CA LEU A 56 -0.25 -3.11 -0.68
C LEU A 56 -0.14 -3.08 -2.20
N VAL A 57 1.02 -2.71 -2.74
CA VAL A 57 1.25 -2.59 -4.19
C VAL A 57 2.44 -3.46 -4.58
N ASN A 58 2.35 -4.24 -5.66
CA ASN A 58 3.53 -4.92 -6.21
C ASN A 58 4.58 -3.90 -6.71
N HIS A 59 5.87 -4.23 -6.64
CA HIS A 59 6.93 -3.27 -6.93
C HIS A 59 7.77 -3.66 -8.13
N GLN A 60 7.55 -3.00 -9.25
CA GLN A 60 8.25 -3.27 -10.51
C GLN A 60 9.35 -2.25 -10.79
N ALA A 61 9.11 -0.97 -10.52
CA ALA A 61 9.99 0.12 -10.90
C ALA A 61 9.82 1.36 -10.03
N THR A 62 10.78 2.29 -10.09
CA THR A 62 10.65 3.60 -9.43
C THR A 62 9.41 4.37 -9.89
N GLY A 63 9.01 4.19 -11.16
CA GLY A 63 7.81 4.83 -11.73
C GLY A 63 6.48 4.36 -11.12
N ASP A 64 6.47 3.33 -10.28
CA ASP A 64 5.28 2.91 -9.54
C ASP A 64 4.76 4.03 -8.63
N VAL A 65 5.67 4.78 -8.01
CA VAL A 65 5.31 5.92 -7.14
C VAL A 65 4.59 7.00 -7.94
N CYS A 66 5.13 7.40 -9.09
CA CYS A 66 4.49 8.40 -9.96
C CYS A 66 3.13 7.91 -10.46
N THR A 67 3.03 6.64 -10.82
CA THR A 67 1.78 6.03 -11.29
C THR A 67 0.71 6.11 -10.20
N LEU A 68 1.04 5.72 -8.96
CA LEU A 68 0.12 5.79 -7.82
C LEU A 68 -0.28 7.23 -7.50
N MET A 69 0.66 8.17 -7.53
CA MET A 69 0.34 9.58 -7.32
C MET A 69 -0.62 10.11 -8.39
N MET A 70 -0.43 9.76 -9.66
CA MET A 70 -1.34 10.12 -10.75
C MET A 70 -2.74 9.54 -10.55
N CYS A 71 -2.86 8.28 -10.07
CA CYS A 71 -4.15 7.63 -9.88
C CYS A 71 -4.90 8.15 -8.64
N LEU A 72 -4.18 8.70 -7.65
CA LEU A 72 -4.76 9.09 -6.36
C LEU A 72 -4.96 10.60 -6.20
N GLN A 73 -4.40 11.41 -7.11
CA GLN A 73 -4.41 12.88 -7.00
C GLN A 73 -5.81 13.49 -7.00
N ASP A 74 -6.79 12.85 -7.66
CA ASP A 74 -8.17 13.31 -7.77
C ASP A 74 -9.11 12.63 -6.77
N LYS A 75 -8.60 11.71 -5.94
CA LYS A 75 -9.38 10.90 -4.98
C LYS A 75 -9.48 11.59 -3.61
N GLY A 76 -9.72 12.90 -3.60
CA GLY A 76 -9.87 13.68 -2.37
C GLY A 76 -8.54 13.95 -1.64
N THR A 77 -8.47 13.66 -0.35
CA THR A 77 -7.30 13.97 0.50
C THR A 77 -6.25 12.85 0.55
N VAL A 78 -6.43 11.75 -0.21
CA VAL A 78 -5.57 10.56 -0.17
C VAL A 78 -4.09 10.91 -0.34
N VAL A 79 -3.73 11.68 -1.37
CA VAL A 79 -2.32 12.10 -1.61
C VAL A 79 -1.76 12.97 -0.48
N ARG A 80 -2.60 13.77 0.16
CA ARG A 80 -2.17 14.61 1.29
C ARG A 80 -1.98 13.81 2.57
N GLN A 81 -2.79 12.78 2.80
CA GLN A 81 -2.84 12.01 4.05
C GLN A 81 -2.12 10.66 3.97
N MET A 82 -1.53 10.32 2.82
CA MET A 82 -0.71 9.11 2.68
C MET A 82 0.66 9.24 3.35
N MET A 83 1.25 8.10 3.70
CA MET A 83 2.61 7.96 4.17
C MET A 83 3.28 6.85 3.36
N TRP A 84 4.47 7.14 2.85
CA TRP A 84 5.28 6.18 2.13
C TRP A 84 6.27 5.46 3.06
N LEU A 85 6.48 4.17 2.82
CA LEU A 85 7.62 3.43 3.33
C LEU A 85 8.65 3.22 2.22
N MET A 86 9.79 3.89 2.31
CA MET A 86 10.79 3.95 1.24
C MET A 86 12.16 3.48 1.70
N ASP A 87 12.98 3.03 0.76
CA ASP A 87 14.38 2.70 1.06
C ASP A 87 15.14 3.95 1.51
N HIS A 88 15.95 3.82 2.57
CA HIS A 88 16.81 4.87 3.11
C HIS A 88 17.66 5.60 2.04
N ILE A 89 18.07 4.93 0.97
CA ILE A 89 18.85 5.58 -0.10
C ILE A 89 18.10 6.76 -0.76
N PHE A 90 16.76 6.70 -0.81
CA PHE A 90 15.96 7.76 -1.43
C PHE A 90 16.01 9.08 -0.67
N LYS A 91 16.39 9.06 0.62
CA LYS A 91 16.58 10.26 1.45
C LYS A 91 17.55 11.28 0.83
N TYR A 92 18.49 10.81 0.01
CA TYR A 92 19.52 11.63 -0.63
C TYR A 92 19.14 12.14 -2.02
N THR A 93 17.87 12.00 -2.41
CA THR A 93 17.36 12.49 -3.71
C THR A 93 16.46 13.71 -3.48
N ASN A 94 16.18 14.47 -4.55
CA ASN A 94 15.21 15.58 -4.50
C ASN A 94 13.84 15.10 -3.98
N PHE A 95 13.41 13.93 -4.46
CA PHE A 95 12.19 13.28 -3.97
C PHE A 95 12.28 12.93 -2.46
N GLY A 96 13.46 12.55 -1.99
CA GLY A 96 13.73 12.30 -0.57
C GLY A 96 13.53 13.53 0.32
N ILE A 97 13.96 14.71 -0.13
CA ILE A 97 13.75 15.96 0.62
C ILE A 97 12.25 16.26 0.75
N VAL A 98 11.52 16.15 -0.35
CA VAL A 98 10.05 16.31 -0.36
C VAL A 98 9.39 15.32 0.60
N SER A 99 9.80 14.05 0.54
CA SER A 99 9.29 12.97 1.38
C SER A 99 9.61 13.18 2.88
N LEU A 100 10.77 13.74 3.21
CA LEU A 100 11.12 14.09 4.59
C LEU A 100 10.22 15.20 5.15
N ILE A 101 9.95 16.24 4.34
CA ILE A 101 9.05 17.34 4.73
C ILE A 101 7.62 16.80 4.89
N HIS A 102 7.20 15.97 3.94
CA HIS A 102 5.93 15.25 4.00
C HIS A 102 5.83 14.42 5.29
N GLY A 103 6.91 13.81 5.75
CA GLY A 103 6.95 13.00 6.98
C GLY A 103 6.80 11.51 6.71
N ASP A 104 7.25 11.09 5.53
CA ASP A 104 7.34 9.69 5.15
C ASP A 104 8.44 8.96 5.95
N PHE A 105 8.34 7.62 5.98
CA PHE A 105 9.28 6.79 6.73
C PHE A 105 10.31 6.14 5.80
N PHE A 106 11.59 6.32 6.13
CA PHE A 106 12.71 5.73 5.40
C PHE A 106 13.25 4.51 6.14
N ILE A 107 13.09 3.34 5.54
CA ILE A 107 13.57 2.06 6.07
C ILE A 107 14.92 1.68 5.47
N ARG A 108 15.89 1.36 6.34
CA ARG A 108 17.17 0.80 5.92
C ARG A 108 17.05 -0.71 5.71
N GLN A 109 17.37 -1.17 4.51
CA GLN A 109 17.40 -2.60 4.22
C GLN A 109 18.65 -3.29 4.77
N GLY A 110 18.53 -4.60 5.04
CA GLY A 110 19.64 -5.45 5.48
C GLY A 110 19.32 -6.21 6.77
N LYS A 111 19.94 -7.38 6.95
CA LYS A 111 19.71 -8.21 8.15
C LYS A 111 20.14 -7.49 9.44
N ALA A 112 21.30 -6.81 9.41
CA ALA A 112 21.87 -6.13 10.56
C ALA A 112 21.02 -4.98 11.14
N TYR A 113 20.16 -4.36 10.32
CA TYR A 113 19.35 -3.21 10.73
C TYR A 113 17.89 -3.57 10.96
N ARG A 114 17.45 -4.78 10.58
CA ARG A 114 16.03 -5.15 10.51
C ARG A 114 15.29 -4.85 11.80
N ASP A 115 15.75 -5.38 12.92
CA ASP A 115 15.02 -5.30 14.19
C ASP A 115 14.98 -3.85 14.71
N ARG A 116 16.09 -3.12 14.57
CA ARG A 116 16.15 -1.69 14.92
C ARG A 116 15.21 -0.85 14.05
N GLN A 117 15.11 -1.13 12.76
CA GLN A 117 14.23 -0.39 11.85
C GLN A 117 12.76 -0.65 12.13
N LEU A 118 12.41 -1.85 12.59
CA LEU A 118 11.07 -2.20 13.02
C LEU A 118 10.63 -1.41 14.27
N VAL A 119 11.52 -1.25 15.26
CA VAL A 119 11.28 -0.39 16.43
C VAL A 119 11.10 1.07 16.01
N LEU A 120 11.99 1.58 15.16
CA LEU A 120 11.89 2.95 14.65
C LEU A 120 10.60 3.21 13.86
N LEU A 121 10.13 2.21 13.10
CA LEU A 121 8.85 2.29 12.39
C LEU A 121 7.69 2.40 13.38
N GLN A 122 7.69 1.59 14.44
CA GLN A 122 6.66 1.65 15.47
C GLN A 122 6.65 3.03 16.15
N GLU A 123 7.79 3.52 16.61
CA GLU A 123 7.91 4.86 17.23
C GLU A 123 7.44 5.98 16.29
N HIS A 124 7.76 5.88 15.00
CA HIS A 124 7.31 6.85 13.99
C HIS A 124 5.80 6.84 13.80
N LEU A 125 5.18 5.66 13.76
CA LEU A 125 3.74 5.52 13.65
C LEU A 125 3.04 6.12 14.88
N GLU A 126 3.50 5.78 16.08
CA GLU A 126 2.94 6.29 17.34
C GLU A 126 3.05 7.81 17.44
N LYS A 127 4.20 8.38 17.03
CA LYS A 127 4.47 9.82 17.17
C LYS A 127 3.86 10.68 16.07
N TYR A 128 3.94 10.26 14.81
CA TYR A 128 3.70 11.13 13.65
C TYR A 128 2.50 10.74 12.80
N TYR A 129 2.04 9.49 12.81
CA TYR A 129 0.98 9.06 11.90
C TYR A 129 -0.31 9.84 12.17
N ARG A 130 -0.89 9.73 13.37
CA ARG A 130 -2.14 10.43 13.71
C ARG A 130 -1.95 11.92 13.99
N SER A 131 -0.82 12.31 14.57
CA SER A 131 -0.54 13.73 14.87
C SER A 131 -0.38 14.59 13.62
N ARG A 132 -0.03 13.98 12.48
CA ARG A 132 0.00 14.64 11.16
C ARG A 132 -1.23 14.34 10.30
N ASP A 133 -2.31 13.82 10.88
CA ASP A 133 -3.55 13.47 10.17
C ASP A 133 -3.29 12.52 8.98
N ARG A 134 -2.42 11.52 9.18
CA ARG A 134 -2.17 10.46 8.20
C ARG A 134 -3.26 9.40 8.30
N LYS A 135 -3.75 8.98 7.14
CA LYS A 135 -4.81 7.98 7.02
C LYS A 135 -4.41 6.79 6.15
N TRP A 136 -3.47 6.99 5.23
CA TRP A 136 -3.09 5.97 4.26
C TRP A 136 -1.62 5.57 4.42
N ILE A 137 -1.32 4.27 4.36
CA ILE A 137 0.05 3.77 4.30
C ILE A 137 0.24 2.96 3.04
N VAL A 138 1.18 3.36 2.19
CA VAL A 138 1.52 2.63 0.97
C VAL A 138 2.74 1.74 1.19
N LEU A 139 2.60 0.46 0.90
CA LEU A 139 3.60 -0.58 1.13
C LEU A 139 3.86 -1.39 -0.12
N PHE A 140 5.15 -1.64 -0.35
CA PHE A 140 5.62 -2.60 -1.34
C PHE A 140 6.04 -3.89 -0.62
N PRO A 141 5.18 -4.91 -0.52
CA PRO A 141 5.44 -6.10 0.31
C PRO A 141 6.63 -6.92 -0.19
N GLU A 142 7.10 -6.70 -1.42
CA GLU A 142 8.32 -7.31 -1.95
C GLU A 142 9.60 -6.84 -1.24
N GLY A 143 9.57 -5.63 -0.65
CA GLY A 143 10.73 -4.98 -0.03
C GLY A 143 11.85 -4.65 -1.04
N GLY A 144 11.47 -4.21 -2.23
CA GLY A 144 12.34 -3.86 -3.35
C GLY A 144 11.79 -4.37 -4.68
N PHE A 145 12.40 -3.97 -5.80
CA PHE A 145 11.91 -4.34 -7.12
C PHE A 145 11.88 -5.87 -7.35
N LEU A 146 10.81 -6.35 -7.99
CA LEU A 146 10.59 -7.77 -8.32
C LEU A 146 11.82 -8.40 -8.97
N ARG A 147 12.40 -7.74 -9.97
CA ARG A 147 13.59 -8.24 -10.68
C ARG A 147 14.77 -8.56 -9.75
N LYS A 148 14.92 -7.81 -8.65
CA LYS A 148 15.99 -8.02 -7.65
C LYS A 148 15.60 -9.04 -6.56
N ARG A 149 14.31 -9.36 -6.40
CA ARG A 149 13.80 -10.19 -5.30
C ARG A 149 13.26 -11.54 -5.74
N ARG A 150 12.87 -11.69 -7.01
CA ARG A 150 12.21 -12.88 -7.57
C ARG A 150 13.00 -14.17 -7.32
N GLU A 151 14.27 -14.20 -7.69
CA GLU A 151 15.11 -15.40 -7.55
C GLU A 151 15.23 -15.83 -6.09
N THR A 152 15.59 -14.91 -5.18
CA THR A 152 15.68 -15.21 -3.75
C THR A 152 14.33 -15.63 -3.16
N SER A 153 13.24 -15.01 -3.60
CA SER A 153 11.88 -15.38 -3.18
C SER A 153 11.51 -16.79 -3.64
N GLN A 154 11.85 -17.16 -4.87
CA GLN A 154 11.57 -18.48 -5.43
C GLN A 154 12.43 -19.56 -4.75
N ALA A 155 13.70 -19.27 -4.47
CA ALA A 155 14.55 -20.16 -3.69
C ALA A 155 14.00 -20.39 -2.27
N PHE A 156 13.52 -19.32 -1.62
CA PHE A 156 12.84 -19.43 -0.32
C PHE A 156 11.54 -20.25 -0.44
N ALA A 157 10.74 -20.02 -1.48
CA ALA A 157 9.49 -20.75 -1.70
C ALA A 157 9.73 -22.25 -1.86
N LYS A 158 10.70 -22.63 -2.72
CA LYS A 158 11.10 -24.02 -2.93
C LYS A 158 11.59 -24.69 -1.64
N LYS A 159 12.40 -23.99 -0.83
CA LYS A 159 12.90 -24.53 0.44
C LYS A 159 11.79 -24.78 1.47
N ASN A 160 10.72 -23.98 1.45
CA ASN A 160 9.66 -24.01 2.45
C ASN A 160 8.34 -24.60 1.91
N ASN A 161 8.34 -25.26 0.75
CA ASN A 161 7.15 -25.81 0.10
C ASN A 161 6.02 -24.78 -0.08
N LEU A 162 6.38 -23.54 -0.44
CA LEU A 162 5.44 -22.46 -0.73
C LEU A 162 5.20 -22.32 -2.25
N PRO A 163 4.11 -21.65 -2.67
CA PRO A 163 3.79 -21.46 -4.09
C PRO A 163 4.92 -20.79 -4.87
N PHE A 164 5.14 -21.26 -6.10
CA PHE A 164 6.07 -20.66 -7.03
C PHE A 164 5.42 -19.45 -7.72
N LEU A 165 5.91 -18.25 -7.43
CA LEU A 165 5.34 -16.99 -7.94
C LEU A 165 6.27 -16.37 -9.00
N THR A 166 5.71 -15.87 -10.09
CA THR A 166 6.43 -15.30 -11.24
C THR A 166 6.28 -13.78 -11.35
N HIS A 167 5.08 -13.26 -11.08
CA HIS A 167 4.71 -11.84 -11.26
C HIS A 167 4.75 -11.01 -9.96
N VAL A 168 4.99 -11.67 -8.83
CA VAL A 168 5.17 -11.08 -7.50
C VAL A 168 6.12 -11.95 -6.68
N THR A 169 6.57 -11.44 -5.54
CA THR A 169 7.31 -12.24 -4.54
C THR A 169 6.41 -12.61 -3.37
N LEU A 170 6.86 -13.57 -2.56
CA LEU A 170 6.29 -13.77 -1.23
C LEU A 170 6.45 -12.48 -0.41
N PRO A 171 5.41 -12.05 0.33
CA PRO A 171 5.43 -10.78 1.05
C PRO A 171 6.39 -10.84 2.24
N ARG A 172 7.10 -9.73 2.49
CA ARG A 172 7.90 -9.53 3.70
C ARG A 172 7.00 -9.05 4.82
N LEU A 173 6.92 -9.82 5.90
CA LEU A 173 5.91 -9.59 6.93
C LEU A 173 6.28 -8.52 7.96
N GLY A 174 7.56 -8.25 8.21
CA GLY A 174 7.99 -7.45 9.37
C GLY A 174 7.31 -6.08 9.49
N ALA A 175 7.49 -5.21 8.49
CA ALA A 175 6.89 -3.87 8.51
C ALA A 175 5.35 -3.93 8.44
N THR A 176 4.81 -4.80 7.58
CA THR A 176 3.36 -4.98 7.41
C THR A 176 2.69 -5.39 8.72
N GLN A 177 3.27 -6.32 9.48
CA GLN A 177 2.74 -6.74 10.77
C GLN A 177 2.72 -5.62 11.81
N ILE A 178 3.78 -4.81 11.88
CA ILE A 178 3.83 -3.67 12.81
C ILE A 178 2.78 -2.64 12.45
N ILE A 179 2.62 -2.33 11.17
CA ILE A 179 1.61 -1.39 10.69
C ILE A 179 0.21 -1.90 11.01
N LEU A 180 -0.11 -3.13 10.61
CA LEU A 180 -1.43 -3.73 10.89
C LEU A 180 -1.71 -3.78 12.39
N LYS A 181 -0.72 -4.15 13.22
CA LYS A 181 -0.89 -4.17 14.67
C LYS A 181 -1.17 -2.77 15.23
N ASN A 182 -0.46 -1.74 14.79
CA ASN A 182 -0.67 -0.36 15.28
C ASN A 182 -2.02 0.23 14.83
N LEU A 183 -2.50 -0.14 13.65
CA LEU A 183 -3.79 0.33 13.14
C LEU A 183 -4.96 -0.44 13.76
N VAL A 184 -4.86 -1.77 13.87
CA VAL A 184 -5.93 -2.65 14.39
C VAL A 184 -6.01 -2.64 15.92
N ALA A 185 -4.89 -2.70 16.65
CA ALA A 185 -4.91 -2.83 18.12
C ALA A 185 -5.54 -1.61 18.83
N GLN A 186 -5.58 -0.45 18.17
CA GLN A 186 -6.28 0.72 18.72
C GLN A 186 -7.77 0.76 18.38
N GLN A 187 -8.27 -0.08 17.47
CA GLN A 187 -9.72 -0.29 17.30
C GLN A 187 -10.30 -1.09 18.47
N GLU A 188 -9.57 -2.09 18.96
CA GLU A 188 -9.98 -2.91 20.11
C GLU A 188 -10.02 -2.07 21.41
N ASN A 189 -9.04 -1.19 21.63
CA ASN A 189 -9.03 -0.27 22.78
C ASN A 189 -10.11 0.83 22.72
N GLY A 190 -10.78 1.03 21.59
CA GLY A 190 -11.89 1.98 21.43
C GLY A 190 -13.25 1.47 21.88
N THR A 191 -13.34 0.20 22.32
CA THR A 191 -14.64 -0.45 22.64
C THR A 191 -14.75 -0.81 24.11
N LEU A 192 -14.66 0.16 25.02
CA LEU A 192 -15.14 0.02 26.41
C LEU A 192 -15.44 1.41 27.02
N ALA A 193 -16.63 1.94 26.76
CA ALA A 193 -17.26 2.95 27.61
C ALA A 193 -18.79 2.82 27.50
N SER A 194 -19.34 1.76 28.10
CA SER A 194 -20.78 1.66 28.36
C SER A 194 -21.06 2.07 29.79
N GLY A 195 -21.85 3.12 29.96
CA GLY A 195 -22.78 3.28 31.08
C GLY A 195 -22.48 4.40 32.07
N ASN A 196 -23.00 5.61 31.81
CA ASN A 196 -24.09 6.20 32.61
C ASN A 196 -24.31 7.69 32.27
N ALA A 197 -25.48 7.99 31.70
CA ALA A 197 -26.36 9.14 31.94
C ALA A 197 -27.12 9.47 30.63
N ALA A 198 -28.44 9.57 30.76
CA ALA A 198 -29.39 9.72 29.67
C ALA A 198 -29.30 11.09 28.96
N GLU A 199 -29.21 11.10 27.64
CA GLU A 199 -29.55 12.22 26.76
C GLU A 199 -30.24 11.73 25.47
N PRO A 200 -31.10 12.56 24.83
CA PRO A 200 -32.11 12.11 23.88
C PRO A 200 -31.57 11.76 22.49
N PRO A 201 -32.31 10.97 21.68
CA PRO A 201 -31.77 10.34 20.47
C PRO A 201 -31.85 11.30 19.28
N HIS A 202 -30.80 12.10 19.08
CA HIS A 202 -30.53 12.73 17.80
C HIS A 202 -29.02 12.87 17.62
N LEU A 203 -28.48 12.20 16.58
CA LEU A 203 -27.06 12.03 16.26
C LEU A 203 -26.22 11.17 17.25
N GLN A 204 -26.45 9.87 17.23
CA GLN A 204 -25.36 8.91 17.45
C GLN A 204 -25.22 8.03 16.21
N CYS A 205 -24.57 8.57 15.19
CA CYS A 205 -23.98 7.75 14.14
C CYS A 205 -22.76 7.07 14.76
N ASN A 206 -22.94 5.83 15.21
CA ASN A 206 -21.85 4.95 15.63
C ASN A 206 -20.90 4.71 14.44
N ARG A 207 -19.93 5.60 14.25
CA ARG A 207 -18.87 5.48 13.27
C ARG A 207 -17.86 4.46 13.80
N ILE A 208 -18.12 3.18 13.54
CA ILE A 208 -17.07 2.16 13.55
C ILE A 208 -16.01 2.67 12.55
N GLN A 209 -14.81 3.01 13.03
CA GLN A 209 -13.73 3.45 12.14
C GLN A 209 -13.41 2.29 11.19
N ASN A 210 -13.65 2.49 9.89
CA ASN A 210 -13.37 1.46 8.90
C ASN A 210 -11.86 1.38 8.68
N PHE A 211 -11.28 0.20 8.87
CA PHE A 211 -9.93 -0.12 8.40
C PHE A 211 -10.02 -0.84 7.06
N ALA A 212 -9.38 -0.31 6.03
CA ALA A 212 -9.35 -0.92 4.69
C ALA A 212 -7.97 -1.51 4.38
N LEU A 213 -7.91 -2.80 4.05
CA LEU A 213 -6.73 -3.41 3.44
C LEU A 213 -6.95 -3.49 1.93
N LEU A 214 -6.01 -2.91 1.21
CA LEU A 214 -6.19 -2.60 -0.19
C LEU A 214 -5.04 -3.17 -1.00
N VAL A 215 -5.30 -4.13 -1.88
CA VAL A 215 -4.26 -4.85 -2.64
C VAL A 215 -4.31 -4.45 -4.10
N ALA A 216 -3.24 -3.79 -4.57
CA ALA A 216 -3.09 -3.32 -5.95
C ALA A 216 -2.10 -4.20 -6.70
N PHE A 217 -2.52 -4.69 -7.87
CA PHE A 217 -1.62 -5.30 -8.85
C PHE A 217 -1.47 -4.37 -10.04
N LYS A 218 -0.25 -3.88 -10.23
CA LYS A 218 0.17 -3.12 -11.40
C LYS A 218 0.77 -4.06 -12.45
N THR A 219 0.27 -3.96 -13.67
CA THR A 219 0.84 -4.63 -14.85
C THR A 219 1.17 -3.60 -15.91
N VAL A 220 2.40 -3.60 -16.43
CA VAL A 220 2.74 -2.83 -17.63
C VAL A 220 2.45 -3.72 -18.83
N ILE A 221 1.46 -3.34 -19.64
CA ILE A 221 1.14 -4.06 -20.88
C ILE A 221 1.84 -3.31 -22.03
N LEU A 222 2.87 -3.92 -22.59
CA LEU A 222 3.46 -3.49 -23.85
C LEU A 222 2.68 -4.19 -24.98
N GLY A 223 1.58 -3.60 -25.43
CA GLY A 223 0.74 -4.15 -26.50
C GLY A 223 -0.72 -3.67 -26.46
N SER A 224 -1.47 -3.96 -27.52
CA SER A 224 -2.89 -3.65 -27.69
C SER A 224 -3.79 -4.57 -26.85
N PHE A 225 -4.85 -4.00 -26.26
CA PHE A 225 -5.86 -4.78 -25.53
C PHE A 225 -6.76 -5.58 -26.49
N PRO A 226 -7.21 -6.79 -26.10
CA PRO A 226 -8.34 -7.43 -26.74
C PRO A 226 -9.57 -6.50 -26.71
N PRO A 227 -10.37 -6.41 -27.79
CA PRO A 227 -11.57 -5.57 -27.84
C PRO A 227 -12.58 -5.81 -26.70
N SER A 228 -12.53 -6.98 -26.08
CA SER A 228 -13.42 -7.39 -24.98
C SER A 228 -13.17 -6.72 -23.64
N LEU A 229 -12.07 -5.98 -23.49
CA LEU A 229 -11.67 -5.29 -22.26
C LEU A 229 -11.84 -3.77 -22.35
N LYS A 230 -12.64 -3.27 -23.31
CA LYS A 230 -13.11 -1.88 -23.35
C LYS A 230 -14.54 -1.84 -22.79
N GLN A 231 -14.69 -1.71 -21.48
CA GLN A 231 -15.95 -1.34 -20.82
C GLN A 231 -15.67 -0.35 -19.71
#